data_AF-A0A2I4BD90-F1
#
_entry.id   AF-A0A2I4BD90-F1
#
_cell.length_a   1.000
_cell.length_b   1.000
_cell.length_c   1.000
_cell.angle_alpha   90.00
_cell.angle_beta   90.00
_cell.angle_gamma   90.00
#
_symmetry.space_group_name_H-M   'P 1'
#
loop_
_entity.id
_entity.type
_entity.pdbx_description
1 polymer ?
#
loop_
_entity_poly.entity_id
_entity_poly.type
_entity_poly.pdbx_seq_one_letter_code
_entity_poly.pdbx_strand_id
1 'polypeptide(L)'
;MYECQVDHEGGQAKKLREKNLTLQKVPLPLADVVQSYRSNPDRTKEALHKIQQCLDRNNQRQPSSVEHQQVLKRPQSEKLVEGLCRQLEDSLQRLGDCNHQADIVMAHEVLQNTRDSLKLLPSLCEESRKCSSDGDWVNNILSDAAAALTQEVTKSLQELGQSLMRNTETTCPQVVQRSSLCKCLPECVSKKIRQAEIFLRSTLVETTGQVISTRLREMRQTLTVALSESIAEQLLQDLTTAQERMDFLIKEDSSTCQRLNIPELRVAEENFPTDDYSPAIWRNGLLSNSLRPAASIKSKKQQIISSGFFFTSF
;
A
#
# COMPACT_ATOMS: atom_id res chain seq x y z
N MET A 1 -14.05 -27.70 5.86
CA MET A 1 -15.01 -28.56 6.59
C MET A 1 -14.32 -28.89 7.91
N TYR A 2 -14.67 -28.25 9.02
CA TYR A 2 -14.12 -28.61 10.33
C TYR A 2 -15.21 -29.41 11.04
N GLU A 3 -15.03 -30.73 11.10
CA GLU A 3 -15.87 -31.63 11.91
C GLU A 3 -15.62 -31.33 13.39
N CYS A 4 -16.69 -31.00 14.10
CA CYS A 4 -16.72 -31.11 15.56
C CYS A 4 -17.23 -32.52 15.88
N GLN A 5 -16.33 -33.43 16.24
CA GLN A 5 -16.68 -34.68 16.91
C GLN A 5 -17.12 -34.38 18.34
N VAL A 6 -18.28 -34.93 18.72
CA VAL A 6 -18.89 -34.83 20.05
C VAL A 6 -18.74 -36.20 20.70
N ASP A 7 -17.80 -36.34 21.63
CA ASP A 7 -17.70 -37.53 22.46
C ASP A 7 -18.28 -37.28 23.86
N HIS A 8 -19.00 -38.29 24.34
CA HIS A 8 -19.59 -38.40 25.67
C HIS A 8 -18.50 -38.37 26.73
N GLU A 9 -18.27 -37.22 27.35
CA GLU A 9 -18.16 -37.07 28.81
C GLU A 9 -17.94 -35.60 29.16
N GLY A 10 -18.67 -35.14 30.17
CA GLY A 10 -18.75 -33.74 30.55
C GLY A 10 -17.39 -33.16 30.89
N GLY A 11 -16.89 -32.24 30.06
CA GLY A 11 -15.71 -31.46 30.38
C GLY A 11 -14.76 -31.22 29.23
N GLN A 12 -15.26 -30.75 28.09
CA GLN A 12 -14.50 -29.88 27.18
C GLN A 12 -15.39 -29.40 26.02
N ALA A 13 -16.06 -28.27 26.20
CA ALA A 13 -16.14 -27.32 25.11
C ALA A 13 -14.69 -26.91 24.82
N LYS A 14 -14.01 -27.70 23.98
CA LYS A 14 -12.61 -27.54 23.61
C LYS A 14 -12.50 -26.25 22.80
N LYS A 15 -12.42 -25.15 23.56
CA LYS A 15 -11.65 -23.97 23.29
C LYS A 15 -11.91 -23.39 21.90
N LEU A 16 -13.05 -22.72 21.77
CA LEU A 16 -13.07 -21.43 21.08
C LEU A 16 -12.08 -20.53 21.84
N ARG A 17 -10.81 -20.67 21.47
CA ARG A 17 -9.67 -20.06 22.14
C ARG A 17 -9.92 -18.55 22.11
N GLU A 18 -9.85 -17.87 23.24
CA GLU A 18 -9.89 -16.38 23.32
C GLU A 18 -8.84 -15.72 22.38
N LYS A 19 -7.84 -16.52 22.00
CA LYS A 19 -6.76 -16.20 21.04
C LYS A 19 -7.10 -16.46 19.57
N ASN A 20 -8.24 -17.07 19.23
CA ASN A 20 -8.67 -17.21 17.84
C ASN A 20 -9.31 -15.89 17.40
N LEU A 21 -8.64 -15.21 16.47
CA LEU A 21 -9.01 -13.88 15.98
C LEU A 21 -9.68 -13.92 14.61
N THR A 22 -9.77 -15.09 13.98
CA THR A 22 -10.16 -15.26 12.57
C THR A 22 -11.53 -15.90 12.40
N LEU A 23 -12.08 -16.52 13.44
CA LEU A 23 -13.38 -17.17 13.39
C LEU A 23 -14.50 -16.14 13.44
N GLN A 24 -15.33 -16.09 12.40
CA GLN A 24 -16.38 -15.06 12.21
C GLN A 24 -17.81 -15.59 12.42
N LYS A 25 -18.03 -16.89 12.19
CA LYS A 25 -19.32 -17.56 12.39
C LYS A 25 -19.11 -18.96 12.95
N VAL A 26 -19.97 -19.37 13.88
CA VAL A 26 -20.04 -20.74 14.39
C VAL A 26 -21.48 -21.20 14.30
N PRO A 27 -21.78 -22.28 13.56
CA PRO A 27 -23.10 -22.88 13.60
C PRO A 27 -23.36 -23.45 15.00
N LEU A 28 -24.51 -23.10 15.59
CA LEU A 28 -24.89 -23.55 16.93
C LEU A 28 -25.48 -24.96 16.86
N PRO A 29 -24.88 -25.96 17.53
CA PRO A 29 -25.47 -27.29 17.64
C PRO A 29 -26.66 -27.25 18.61
N LEU A 30 -27.85 -27.02 18.06
CA LEU A 30 -29.07 -26.80 18.85
C LEU A 30 -29.39 -27.94 19.82
N ALA A 31 -29.10 -29.19 19.44
CA ALA A 31 -29.32 -30.36 20.31
C ALA A 31 -28.47 -30.29 21.59
N ASP A 32 -27.17 -29.99 21.44
CA ASP A 32 -26.23 -29.93 22.56
C ASP A 32 -26.49 -28.70 23.44
N VAL A 33 -26.90 -27.58 22.84
CA VAL A 33 -27.28 -26.37 23.56
C VAL A 33 -28.52 -26.62 24.40
N VAL A 34 -29.56 -27.24 23.84
CA VAL A 34 -30.80 -27.56 24.58
C VAL A 34 -30.50 -28.53 25.73
N GLN A 35 -29.66 -29.54 25.50
CA GLN A 35 -29.27 -30.50 26.53
C GLN A 35 -28.44 -29.86 27.65
N SER A 36 -27.50 -28.99 27.29
CA SER A 36 -26.66 -28.26 28.26
C SER A 36 -27.48 -27.23 29.06
N TYR A 37 -28.43 -26.56 28.40
CA TYR A 37 -29.31 -25.57 29.03
C TYR A 37 -30.23 -26.20 30.07
N ARG A 38 -30.72 -27.42 29.83
CA ARG A 38 -31.51 -28.19 30.82
C ARG A 38 -30.69 -28.60 32.04
N SER A 39 -29.39 -28.86 31.84
CA SER A 39 -28.51 -29.32 32.91
C SER A 39 -27.97 -28.15 33.75
N ASN A 40 -27.55 -27.05 33.10
CA ASN A 40 -26.97 -25.87 33.74
C ASN A 40 -27.31 -24.60 32.93
N PRO A 41 -28.45 -23.95 33.18
CA PRO A 41 -28.92 -22.83 32.35
C PRO A 41 -28.00 -21.60 32.42
N ASP A 42 -27.54 -21.23 33.62
CA ASP A 42 -26.72 -20.01 33.81
C ASP A 42 -25.35 -20.13 33.15
N ARG A 43 -24.65 -21.26 33.36
CA ARG A 43 -23.36 -21.52 32.71
C ARG A 43 -23.47 -21.62 31.19
N THR A 44 -24.55 -22.22 30.69
CA THR A 44 -24.79 -22.33 29.25
C THR A 44 -25.02 -20.96 28.63
N LYS A 45 -25.81 -20.10 29.29
CA LYS A 45 -26.04 -18.72 28.86
C LYS A 45 -24.76 -17.89 28.87
N GLU A 46 -23.94 -18.00 29.92
CA GLU A 46 -22.66 -17.30 30.02
C GLU A 46 -21.68 -17.74 28.93
N ALA A 47 -21.59 -19.04 28.65
CA ALA A 47 -20.76 -19.58 27.59
C ALA A 47 -21.19 -19.09 26.21
N LEU A 48 -22.50 -19.08 25.92
CA LEU A 48 -23.04 -18.54 24.67
C LEU A 48 -22.75 -17.05 24.51
N HIS A 49 -22.90 -16.27 25.59
CA HIS A 49 -22.58 -14.85 25.59
C HIS A 49 -21.09 -14.59 25.31
N LYS A 50 -20.19 -15.38 25.91
CA LYS A 50 -18.74 -15.30 25.65
C LYS A 50 -18.39 -15.67 24.21
N ILE A 51 -19.05 -16.68 23.64
CA ILE A 51 -18.88 -17.05 22.23
C ILE A 51 -19.33 -15.91 21.32
N GLN A 52 -20.52 -15.36 21.56
CA GLN A 52 -21.04 -14.22 20.81
C GLN A 52 -20.10 -13.02 20.88
N GLN A 53 -19.63 -12.66 22.08
CA GLN A 53 -18.68 -11.56 22.29
C GLN A 53 -17.35 -11.78 21.54
N CYS A 54 -16.86 -13.02 21.47
CA CYS A 54 -15.65 -13.35 20.71
C CYS A 54 -15.88 -13.21 19.20
N LEU A 55 -17.03 -13.67 18.69
CA LEU A 55 -17.41 -13.54 17.28
C LEU A 55 -17.63 -12.08 16.90
N ASP A 56 -18.29 -11.29 17.74
CA ASP A 56 -18.50 -9.86 17.54
C ASP A 56 -17.17 -9.12 17.51
N ARG A 57 -16.25 -9.43 18.44
CA ARG A 57 -14.88 -8.89 18.42
C ARG A 57 -14.14 -9.28 17.14
N ASN A 58 -14.27 -10.52 16.67
CA ASN A 58 -13.61 -10.98 15.46
C ASN A 58 -14.22 -10.39 14.19
N ASN A 59 -15.53 -10.12 14.16
CA ASN A 59 -16.20 -9.44 13.05
C ASN A 59 -15.93 -7.93 13.03
N GLN A 60 -15.72 -7.31 14.20
CA GLN A 60 -15.28 -5.91 14.33
C GLN A 60 -13.80 -5.75 13.97
N ARG A 61 -12.97 -6.75 14.26
CA ARG A 61 -11.62 -6.87 13.70
C ARG A 61 -11.72 -7.29 12.24
N GLN A 62 -11.92 -6.31 11.38
CA GLN A 62 -11.68 -6.46 9.95
C GLN A 62 -10.39 -7.29 9.72
N PRO A 63 -10.42 -8.34 8.86
CA PRO A 63 -9.22 -9.13 8.56
C PRO A 63 -8.06 -8.27 8.04
N SER A 64 -8.37 -7.10 7.50
CA SER A 64 -7.41 -6.08 7.08
C SER A 64 -6.74 -5.31 8.22
N SER A 65 -7.21 -5.34 9.48
CA SER A 65 -6.62 -4.51 10.53
C SER A 65 -5.29 -5.04 11.07
N VAL A 66 -5.05 -6.36 11.08
CA VAL A 66 -3.82 -6.93 11.65
C VAL A 66 -2.72 -7.04 10.58
N GLU A 67 -3.10 -7.28 9.32
CA GLU A 67 -2.16 -7.24 8.19
C GLU A 67 -1.80 -5.79 7.79
N HIS A 68 -2.75 -4.84 7.78
CA HIS A 68 -2.41 -3.43 7.50
C HIS A 68 -1.72 -2.70 8.66
N GLN A 69 -1.86 -3.14 9.92
CA GLN A 69 -1.06 -2.59 11.03
C GLN A 69 0.43 -2.99 10.95
N GLN A 70 0.79 -4.01 10.17
CA GLN A 70 2.19 -4.25 9.82
C GLN A 70 2.69 -3.38 8.67
N VAL A 71 1.80 -3.00 7.73
CA VAL A 71 2.14 -2.13 6.58
C VAL A 71 2.34 -0.66 6.99
N LEU A 72 1.72 -0.20 8.08
CA LEU A 72 1.85 1.17 8.57
C LEU A 72 2.82 1.36 9.76
N LYS A 73 3.67 0.38 10.06
CA LYS A 73 4.90 0.68 10.80
C LYS A 73 5.78 1.46 9.84
N ARG A 74 6.21 2.67 10.22
CA ARG A 74 7.21 3.51 9.52
C ARG A 74 8.02 2.66 8.54
N PRO A 75 7.75 2.73 7.22
CA PRO A 75 8.16 1.67 6.31
C PRO A 75 9.68 1.51 6.39
N GLN A 76 10.19 0.29 6.27
CA GLN A 76 11.64 0.02 6.34
C GLN A 76 12.43 0.95 5.40
N SER A 77 11.79 1.38 4.30
CA SER A 77 12.30 2.38 3.37
C SER A 77 12.56 3.76 4.00
N GLU A 78 11.72 4.28 4.91
CA GLU A 78 11.93 5.59 5.54
C GLU A 78 13.21 5.59 6.40
N LYS A 79 13.46 4.52 7.16
CA LYS A 79 14.69 4.37 7.95
C LYS A 79 15.94 4.26 7.07
N LEU A 80 15.81 3.61 5.91
CA LEU A 80 16.90 3.50 4.94
C LEU A 80 17.21 4.86 4.30
N VAL A 81 16.18 5.60 3.89
CA VAL A 81 16.31 6.98 3.37
C VAL A 81 16.98 7.88 4.42
N GLU A 82 16.51 7.87 5.68
CA GLU A 82 17.14 8.62 6.78
C GLU A 82 18.60 8.21 7.05
N GLY A 83 18.93 6.93 6.84
CA GLY A 83 20.30 6.42 6.93
C GLY A 83 21.21 6.99 5.86
N LEU A 84 20.77 6.94 4.61
CA LEU A 84 21.52 7.48 3.48
C LEU A 84 21.64 9.01 3.53
N CYS A 85 20.63 9.74 4.01
CA CYS A 85 20.76 11.18 4.25
C CYS A 85 21.92 11.50 5.20
N ARG A 86 22.02 10.78 6.33
CA ARG A 86 23.12 10.98 7.29
C ARG A 86 24.48 10.64 6.68
N GLN A 87 24.56 9.56 5.92
CA GLN A 87 25.80 9.19 5.23
C GLN A 87 26.26 10.25 4.21
N LEU A 88 25.31 10.84 3.49
CA LEU A 88 25.58 11.92 2.54
C LEU A 88 26.02 13.20 3.24
N GLU A 89 25.39 13.55 4.36
CA GLU A 89 25.81 14.65 5.24
C GLU A 89 27.24 14.47 5.75
N ASP A 90 27.58 13.26 6.24
CA ASP A 90 28.94 12.93 6.71
C ASP A 90 29.97 13.03 5.56
N SER A 91 29.57 12.71 4.33
CA SER A 91 30.44 12.80 3.15
C SER A 91 30.68 14.25 2.73
N LEU A 92 29.64 15.08 2.76
CA LEU A 92 29.75 16.52 2.51
C LEU A 92 30.63 17.22 3.55
N GLN A 93 30.50 16.84 4.82
CA GLN A 93 31.34 17.38 5.89
C GLN A 93 32.84 17.04 5.69
N ARG A 94 33.14 15.84 5.17
CA ARG A 94 34.52 15.41 4.87
C ARG A 94 35.13 16.13 3.69
N LEU A 95 34.33 16.49 2.68
CA LEU A 95 34.81 17.17 1.48
C LEU A 95 35.17 18.63 1.75
N GLY A 96 34.49 19.33 2.67
CA GLY A 96 34.85 20.69 3.06
C GLY A 96 35.07 21.66 1.88
N ASP A 97 35.77 22.78 2.10
CA ASP A 97 36.09 23.80 1.07
C ASP A 97 37.03 23.25 -0.04
N CYS A 98 36.51 22.37 -0.91
CA CYS A 98 37.23 21.79 -2.04
C CYS A 98 36.72 22.36 -3.38
N ASN A 99 37.49 22.15 -4.46
CA ASN A 99 37.22 22.73 -5.79
C ASN A 99 35.93 22.20 -6.47
N HIS A 100 35.19 21.29 -5.83
CA HIS A 100 34.02 20.60 -6.38
C HIS A 100 32.69 21.23 -5.95
N GLN A 101 32.63 22.55 -5.84
CA GLN A 101 31.48 23.29 -5.30
C GLN A 101 30.15 22.97 -5.99
N ALA A 102 30.15 22.72 -7.31
CA ALA A 102 28.94 22.40 -8.05
C ALA A 102 28.32 21.06 -7.63
N ASP A 103 29.14 20.01 -7.47
CA ASP A 103 28.68 18.69 -7.03
C ASP A 103 28.19 18.74 -5.57
N ILE A 104 28.84 19.54 -4.71
CA ILE A 104 28.44 19.76 -3.31
C ILE A 104 27.05 20.43 -3.22
N VAL A 105 26.82 21.47 -4.04
CA VAL A 105 25.52 22.16 -4.09
C VAL A 105 24.41 21.20 -4.55
N MET A 106 24.66 20.41 -5.60
CA MET A 106 23.71 19.40 -6.08
C MET A 106 23.36 18.36 -5.00
N ALA A 107 24.35 17.89 -4.24
CA ALA A 107 24.11 16.95 -3.14
C ALA A 107 23.28 17.56 -1.99
N HIS A 108 23.50 18.84 -1.67
CA HIS A 108 22.65 19.57 -0.72
C HIS A 108 21.22 19.74 -1.23
N GLU A 109 21.01 19.99 -2.51
CA GLU A 109 19.68 20.04 -3.13
C GLU A 109 18.96 18.68 -3.01
N VAL A 110 19.66 17.58 -3.28
CA VAL A 110 19.11 16.21 -3.11
C VAL A 110 18.69 15.96 -1.66
N LEU A 111 19.50 16.35 -0.67
CA LEU A 111 19.15 16.24 0.75
C LEU A 111 17.90 17.05 1.10
N GLN A 112 17.82 18.28 0.59
CA GLN A 112 16.68 19.16 0.85
C GLN A 112 15.39 18.60 0.23
N ASN A 113 15.45 18.20 -1.04
CA ASN A 113 14.32 17.60 -1.76
C ASN A 113 13.84 16.31 -1.08
N THR A 114 14.77 15.49 -0.58
CA THR A 114 14.44 14.28 0.18
C THR A 114 13.68 14.61 1.46
N ARG A 115 14.18 15.56 2.26
CA ARG A 115 13.55 15.96 3.52
C ARG A 115 12.16 16.54 3.30
N ASP A 116 11.97 17.33 2.24
CA ASP A 116 10.66 17.90 1.92
C ASP A 116 9.69 16.82 1.43
N SER A 117 10.17 15.83 0.68
CA SER A 117 9.37 14.68 0.25
C SER A 117 8.97 13.77 1.43
N LEU A 118 9.85 13.58 2.43
CA LEU A 118 9.50 12.83 3.64
C LEU A 118 8.40 13.52 4.46
N LYS A 119 8.36 14.87 4.47
CA LYS A 119 7.26 15.63 5.12
C LYS A 119 5.92 15.45 4.41
N LEU A 120 5.92 15.08 3.13
CA LEU A 120 4.71 14.83 2.35
C LEU A 120 4.08 13.47 2.69
N LEU A 121 4.86 12.45 3.04
CA LEU A 121 4.32 11.09 3.27
C LEU A 121 3.21 11.02 4.34
N PRO A 122 3.32 11.71 5.49
CA PRO A 122 2.23 11.76 6.47
C PRO A 122 0.96 12.40 5.93
N SER A 123 1.06 13.46 5.11
CA SER A 123 -0.12 14.13 4.57
C SER A 123 -0.86 13.28 3.54
N LEU A 124 -0.13 12.51 2.72
CA LEU A 124 -0.73 11.50 1.82
C LEU A 124 -1.52 10.44 2.60
N CYS A 125 -0.97 9.96 3.71
CA CYS A 125 -1.64 9.00 4.59
C CYS A 125 -2.87 9.60 5.31
N GLU A 126 -2.81 10.88 5.67
CA GLU A 126 -3.96 11.59 6.23
C GLU A 126 -5.07 11.79 5.21
N GLU A 127 -4.74 12.18 3.98
CA GLU A 127 -5.71 12.39 2.91
C GLU A 127 -6.50 11.12 2.60
N SER A 128 -5.79 9.98 2.53
CA SER A 128 -6.38 8.64 2.39
C SER A 128 -7.38 8.29 3.49
N ARG A 129 -7.14 8.79 4.72
CA ARG A 129 -8.02 8.58 5.89
C ARG A 129 -9.19 9.56 5.94
N LYS A 130 -9.00 10.82 5.54
CA LYS A 130 -10.02 11.89 5.54
C LYS A 130 -11.13 11.65 4.53
N CYS A 131 -10.88 10.86 3.51
CA CYS A 131 -11.89 10.43 2.55
C CYS A 131 -12.91 9.46 3.20
N SER A 132 -13.50 9.79 4.36
CA SER A 132 -14.38 8.91 5.12
C SER A 132 -15.83 8.90 4.63
N SER A 133 -16.19 9.70 3.62
CA SER A 133 -17.56 9.75 3.08
C SER A 133 -17.95 8.51 2.26
N ASP A 134 -17.02 7.57 2.03
CA ASP A 134 -17.29 6.32 1.30
C ASP A 134 -18.33 5.41 1.96
N GLY A 135 -18.52 5.54 3.27
CA GLY A 135 -19.62 4.88 3.94
C GLY A 135 -20.97 5.47 3.56
N ASP A 136 -21.02 6.79 3.44
CA ASP A 136 -22.29 7.52 3.39
C ASP A 136 -22.93 7.42 2.01
N TRP A 137 -22.18 7.64 0.93
CA TRP A 137 -22.75 7.57 -0.41
C TRP A 137 -23.11 6.13 -0.83
N VAL A 138 -22.29 5.14 -0.45
CA VAL A 138 -22.58 3.72 -0.71
C VAL A 138 -23.85 3.31 0.02
N ASN A 139 -23.96 3.64 1.30
CA ASN A 139 -25.15 3.30 2.09
C ASN A 139 -26.39 4.05 1.60
N ASN A 140 -26.28 5.29 1.13
CA ASN A 140 -27.40 6.02 0.55
C ASN A 140 -27.92 5.32 -0.72
N ILE A 141 -27.03 4.97 -1.66
CA ILE A 141 -27.41 4.25 -2.89
C ILE A 141 -28.06 2.90 -2.56
N LEU A 142 -27.47 2.14 -1.64
CA LEU A 142 -28.00 0.83 -1.25
C LEU A 142 -29.30 0.94 -0.46
N SER A 143 -29.48 2.02 0.31
CA SER A 143 -30.73 2.33 0.99
C SER A 143 -31.84 2.64 -0.01
N ASP A 144 -31.56 3.45 -1.02
CA ASP A 144 -32.51 3.75 -2.10
C ASP A 144 -32.90 2.48 -2.88
N ALA A 145 -31.91 1.63 -3.19
CA ALA A 145 -32.16 0.33 -3.83
C ALA A 145 -33.00 -0.60 -2.93
N ALA A 146 -32.72 -0.65 -1.62
CA ALA A 146 -33.49 -1.43 -0.66
C ALA A 146 -34.94 -0.93 -0.55
N ALA A 147 -35.15 0.39 -0.58
CA ALA A 147 -36.47 1.00 -0.57
C ALA A 147 -37.27 0.65 -1.84
N ALA A 148 -36.64 0.77 -3.02
CA ALA A 148 -37.25 0.43 -4.30
C ALA A 148 -37.65 -1.07 -4.36
N LEU A 149 -36.77 -1.96 -3.93
CA LEU A 149 -37.07 -3.40 -3.86
C LEU A 149 -38.18 -3.70 -2.84
N THR A 150 -38.17 -3.02 -1.69
CA THR A 150 -39.22 -3.18 -0.68
C THR A 150 -40.57 -2.77 -1.24
N GLN A 151 -40.64 -1.69 -2.02
CA GLN A 151 -41.87 -1.26 -2.69
C GLN A 151 -42.40 -2.31 -3.67
N GLU A 152 -41.53 -2.87 -4.52
CA GLU A 152 -41.95 -3.87 -5.52
C GLU A 152 -42.38 -5.19 -4.87
N VAL A 153 -41.63 -5.65 -3.86
CA VAL A 153 -41.99 -6.85 -3.09
C VAL A 153 -43.30 -6.64 -2.33
N THR A 154 -43.52 -5.44 -1.78
CA THR A 154 -44.78 -5.10 -1.11
C THR A 154 -45.95 -5.22 -2.06
N LYS A 155 -45.85 -4.63 -3.24
CA LYS A 155 -46.88 -4.70 -4.28
C LYS A 155 -47.15 -6.14 -4.71
N SER A 156 -46.10 -6.90 -5.01
CA SER A 156 -46.21 -8.30 -5.44
C SER A 156 -46.90 -9.18 -4.36
N LEU A 157 -46.53 -9.03 -3.09
CA LEU A 157 -47.14 -9.80 -2.00
C LEU A 157 -48.60 -9.41 -1.76
N GLN A 158 -48.96 -8.14 -1.92
CA GLN A 158 -50.33 -7.66 -1.84
C GLN A 158 -51.19 -8.22 -2.98
N GLU A 159 -50.69 -8.15 -4.22
CA GLU A 159 -51.37 -8.71 -5.41
C GLU A 159 -51.59 -10.22 -5.28
N LEU A 160 -50.57 -10.95 -4.82
CA LEU A 160 -50.68 -12.38 -4.53
C LEU A 160 -51.74 -12.65 -3.47
N GLY A 161 -51.72 -11.90 -2.36
CA GLY A 161 -52.72 -12.03 -1.28
C GLY A 161 -54.15 -11.80 -1.78
N GLN A 162 -54.37 -10.78 -2.61
CA GLN A 162 -55.68 -10.51 -3.22
C GLN A 162 -56.11 -11.59 -4.19
N SER A 163 -55.19 -12.09 -5.03
CA SER A 163 -55.47 -13.17 -5.99
C SER A 163 -55.85 -14.47 -5.27
N LEU A 164 -55.10 -14.82 -4.21
CA LEU A 164 -55.39 -15.98 -3.37
C LEU A 164 -56.77 -15.86 -2.71
N MET A 165 -57.09 -14.70 -2.11
CA MET A 165 -58.41 -14.47 -1.50
C MET A 165 -59.53 -14.63 -2.52
N ARG A 166 -59.41 -13.96 -3.68
CA ARG A 166 -60.40 -14.03 -4.76
C ARG A 166 -60.61 -15.46 -5.25
N ASN A 167 -59.54 -16.22 -5.45
CA ASN A 167 -59.61 -17.62 -5.87
C ASN A 167 -60.26 -18.52 -4.81
N THR A 168 -59.99 -18.28 -3.53
CA THR A 168 -60.65 -19.02 -2.44
C THR A 168 -62.14 -18.70 -2.32
N GLU A 169 -62.53 -17.43 -2.55
CA GLU A 169 -63.93 -17.00 -2.55
C GLU A 169 -64.72 -17.62 -3.71
N THR A 170 -64.14 -17.68 -4.91
CA THR A 170 -64.80 -18.29 -6.08
C THR A 170 -64.93 -19.81 -5.94
N THR A 171 -63.92 -20.47 -5.38
CA THR A 171 -63.88 -21.94 -5.31
C THR A 171 -64.63 -22.49 -4.10
N CYS A 172 -64.57 -21.82 -2.94
CA CYS A 172 -65.07 -22.32 -1.66
C CYS A 172 -65.69 -21.21 -0.77
N PRO A 173 -66.77 -20.53 -1.21
CA PRO A 173 -67.32 -19.35 -0.51
C PRO A 173 -67.79 -19.65 0.93
N GLN A 174 -68.32 -20.85 1.17
CA GLN A 174 -68.77 -21.29 2.50
C GLN A 174 -67.61 -21.40 3.50
N VAL A 175 -66.40 -21.76 3.04
CA VAL A 175 -65.21 -21.82 3.87
C VAL A 175 -64.75 -20.42 4.23
N VAL A 176 -64.75 -19.49 3.27
CA VAL A 176 -64.37 -18.09 3.51
C VAL A 176 -65.31 -17.43 4.54
N GLN A 177 -66.63 -17.64 4.44
CA GLN A 177 -67.60 -17.07 5.39
C GLN A 177 -67.46 -17.62 6.82
N ARG A 178 -67.09 -18.89 6.98
CA ARG A 178 -67.02 -19.56 8.29
C ARG A 178 -65.64 -19.48 8.94
N SER A 179 -64.63 -19.08 8.18
CA SER A 179 -63.24 -19.00 8.66
C SER A 179 -62.80 -17.56 8.89
N SER A 180 -61.71 -17.38 9.62
CA SER A 180 -61.08 -16.07 9.81
C SER A 180 -60.17 -15.65 8.64
N LEU A 181 -60.29 -16.29 7.46
CA LEU A 181 -59.37 -16.10 6.33
C LEU A 181 -59.27 -14.64 5.89
N CYS A 182 -60.39 -13.91 5.83
CA CYS A 182 -60.41 -12.49 5.45
C CYS A 182 -59.60 -11.60 6.41
N LYS A 183 -59.33 -12.06 7.64
CA LYS A 183 -58.44 -11.37 8.60
C LYS A 183 -57.03 -11.95 8.58
N CYS A 184 -56.91 -13.28 8.59
CA CYS A 184 -55.63 -13.96 8.69
C CYS A 184 -54.72 -13.76 7.47
N LEU A 185 -55.26 -13.72 6.25
CA LEU A 185 -54.44 -13.57 5.06
C LEU A 185 -53.80 -12.17 4.96
N PRO A 186 -54.53 -11.04 5.11
CA PRO A 186 -53.91 -9.71 5.15
C PRO A 186 -52.86 -9.56 6.26
N GLU A 187 -53.11 -10.13 7.44
CA GLU A 187 -52.11 -10.15 8.53
C GLU A 187 -50.87 -10.95 8.16
N CYS A 188 -51.03 -12.10 7.50
CA CYS A 188 -49.92 -12.92 7.02
C CYS A 188 -49.09 -12.16 5.97
N VAL A 189 -49.76 -11.54 4.99
CA VAL A 189 -49.12 -10.70 3.96
C VAL A 189 -48.34 -9.56 4.62
N SER A 190 -48.95 -8.86 5.57
CA SER A 190 -48.30 -7.77 6.33
C SER A 190 -47.05 -8.24 7.09
N LYS A 191 -47.10 -9.42 7.72
CA LYS A 191 -45.93 -10.04 8.37
C LYS A 191 -44.83 -10.36 7.38
N LYS A 192 -45.17 -10.88 6.19
CA LYS A 192 -44.20 -11.21 5.13
C LYS A 192 -43.56 -9.99 4.50
N ILE A 193 -44.32 -8.91 4.31
CA ILE A 193 -43.81 -7.60 3.87
C ILE A 193 -42.75 -7.10 4.86
N ARG A 194 -43.06 -7.06 6.16
CA ARG A 194 -42.10 -6.65 7.20
C ARG A 194 -40.85 -7.53 7.21
N GLN A 195 -41.03 -8.85 7.02
CA GLN A 195 -39.90 -9.78 6.94
C GLN A 195 -39.01 -9.48 5.73
N ALA A 196 -39.59 -9.14 4.58
CA ALA A 196 -38.86 -8.76 3.38
C ALA A 196 -38.10 -7.42 3.56
N GLU A 197 -38.73 -6.42 4.16
CA GLU A 197 -38.10 -5.12 4.47
C GLU A 197 -36.85 -5.30 5.34
N ILE A 198 -36.96 -6.08 6.44
CA ILE A 198 -35.84 -6.38 7.32
C ILE A 198 -34.73 -7.11 6.56
N PHE A 199 -35.11 -8.13 5.77
CA PHE A 199 -34.16 -8.90 4.97
C PHE A 199 -33.40 -8.03 3.96
N LEU A 200 -34.11 -7.17 3.21
CA LEU A 200 -33.52 -6.31 2.20
C LEU A 200 -32.60 -5.27 2.82
N ARG A 201 -33.04 -4.60 3.89
CA ARG A 201 -32.22 -3.60 4.61
C ARG A 201 -30.95 -4.23 5.19
N SER A 202 -31.07 -5.40 5.82
CA SER A 202 -29.93 -6.10 6.42
C SER A 202 -28.94 -6.63 5.37
N THR A 203 -29.45 -7.11 4.24
CA THR A 203 -28.61 -7.66 3.17
C THR A 203 -27.93 -6.56 2.36
N LEU A 204 -28.69 -5.56 1.91
CA LEU A 204 -28.16 -4.52 1.02
C LEU A 204 -27.40 -3.45 1.79
N VAL A 205 -28.01 -2.86 2.82
CA VAL A 205 -27.38 -1.72 3.51
C VAL A 205 -26.35 -2.21 4.52
N GLU A 206 -26.76 -3.06 5.46
CA GLU A 206 -25.87 -3.44 6.58
C GLU A 206 -24.73 -4.35 6.12
N THR A 207 -25.03 -5.38 5.33
CA THR A 207 -24.03 -6.37 4.90
C THR A 207 -23.26 -5.90 3.67
N THR A 208 -23.97 -5.63 2.57
CA THR A 208 -23.31 -5.30 1.29
C THR A 208 -22.65 -3.92 1.34
N GLY A 209 -23.30 -2.94 1.97
CA GLY A 209 -22.72 -1.60 2.18
C GLY A 209 -21.40 -1.66 2.94
N GLN A 210 -21.35 -2.41 4.05
CA GLN A 210 -20.11 -2.59 4.81
C GLN A 210 -19.01 -3.26 3.98
N VAL A 211 -19.34 -4.27 3.17
CA VAL A 211 -18.36 -4.95 2.31
C VAL A 211 -17.80 -4.01 1.25
N ILE A 212 -18.66 -3.29 0.52
CA ILE A 212 -18.24 -2.36 -0.54
C ILE A 212 -17.39 -1.23 0.05
N SER A 213 -17.87 -0.55 1.10
CA SER A 213 -17.12 0.54 1.73
C SER A 213 -15.79 0.08 2.33
N THR A 214 -15.70 -1.17 2.81
CA THR A 214 -14.43 -1.76 3.25
C THR A 214 -13.47 -1.95 2.07
N ARG A 215 -13.94 -2.53 0.95
CA ARG A 215 -13.10 -2.76 -0.23
C ARG A 215 -12.60 -1.47 -0.88
N LEU A 216 -13.45 -0.46 -0.98
CA LEU A 216 -13.05 0.85 -1.49
C LEU A 216 -11.99 1.50 -0.60
N ARG A 217 -12.14 1.41 0.72
CA ARG A 217 -11.14 1.88 1.68
C ARG A 217 -9.79 1.18 1.50
N GLU A 218 -9.80 -0.14 1.31
CA GLU A 218 -8.58 -0.95 1.07
C GLU A 218 -7.89 -0.55 -0.24
N MET A 219 -8.65 -0.32 -1.32
CA MET A 219 -8.09 0.12 -2.61
C MET A 219 -7.39 1.47 -2.50
N ARG A 220 -7.98 2.44 -1.81
CA ARG A 220 -7.35 3.74 -1.59
C ARG A 220 -6.10 3.66 -0.73
N GLN A 221 -6.13 2.85 0.32
CA GLN A 221 -4.95 2.61 1.15
C GLN A 221 -3.81 2.01 0.31
N THR A 222 -4.12 1.04 -0.54
CA THR A 222 -3.16 0.42 -1.46
C THR A 222 -2.57 1.45 -2.43
N LEU A 223 -3.41 2.35 -2.98
CA LEU A 223 -2.94 3.44 -3.85
C LEU A 223 -2.00 4.40 -3.10
N THR A 224 -2.33 4.77 -1.87
CA THR A 224 -1.48 5.64 -1.04
C THR A 224 -0.14 4.98 -0.71
N VAL A 225 -0.15 3.68 -0.39
CA VAL A 225 1.08 2.89 -0.14
C VAL A 225 1.93 2.84 -1.41
N ALA A 226 1.35 2.49 -2.56
CA ALA A 226 2.09 2.42 -3.83
C ALA A 226 2.75 3.76 -4.20
N LEU A 227 2.04 4.88 -4.02
CA LEU A 227 2.61 6.22 -4.23
C LEU A 227 3.75 6.50 -3.25
N SER A 228 3.57 6.17 -1.97
CA SER A 228 4.58 6.39 -0.92
C SER A 228 5.83 5.55 -1.16
N GLU A 229 5.67 4.30 -1.59
CA GLU A 229 6.76 3.40 -1.98
C GLU A 229 7.51 3.91 -3.20
N SER A 230 6.80 4.38 -4.23
CA SER A 230 7.44 4.97 -5.41
C SER A 230 8.24 6.23 -5.10
N ILE A 231 7.71 7.11 -4.23
CA ILE A 231 8.45 8.28 -3.75
C ILE A 231 9.70 7.81 -3.00
N ALA A 232 9.57 6.86 -2.07
CA ALA A 232 10.71 6.37 -1.29
C ALA A 232 11.79 5.71 -2.18
N GLU A 233 11.41 4.95 -3.20
CA GLU A 233 12.34 4.35 -4.16
C GLU A 233 13.09 5.42 -4.97
N GLN A 234 12.39 6.46 -5.44
CA GLN A 234 13.05 7.58 -6.12
C GLN A 234 14.03 8.31 -5.19
N LEU A 235 13.64 8.58 -3.94
CA LEU A 235 14.52 9.21 -2.95
C LEU A 235 15.77 8.37 -2.67
N LEU A 236 15.62 7.05 -2.54
CA LEU A 236 16.75 6.14 -2.37
C LEU A 236 17.70 6.19 -3.57
N GLN A 237 17.16 6.23 -4.79
CA GLN A 237 17.97 6.32 -6.01
C GLN A 237 18.76 7.63 -6.09
N ASP A 238 18.11 8.76 -5.81
CA ASP A 238 18.73 10.08 -5.86
C ASP A 238 19.84 10.21 -4.80
N LEU A 239 19.56 9.76 -3.56
CA LEU A 239 20.54 9.74 -2.48
C LEU A 239 21.73 8.83 -2.78
N THR A 240 21.48 7.64 -3.34
CA THR A 240 22.55 6.69 -3.70
C THR A 240 23.46 7.30 -4.76
N THR A 241 22.87 7.89 -5.80
CA THR A 241 23.61 8.54 -6.89
C THR A 241 24.46 9.71 -6.37
N ALA A 242 23.89 10.54 -5.48
CA ALA A 242 24.62 11.64 -4.85
C ALA A 242 25.75 11.14 -3.94
N GLN A 243 25.51 10.08 -3.16
CA GLN A 243 26.51 9.47 -2.29
C GLN A 243 27.67 8.87 -3.08
N GLU A 244 27.40 8.10 -4.14
CA GLU A 244 28.42 7.56 -5.03
C GLU A 244 29.29 8.66 -5.64
N ARG A 245 28.67 9.79 -6.01
CA ARG A 245 29.38 10.96 -6.51
C ARG A 245 30.31 11.58 -5.45
N MET A 246 29.82 11.75 -4.22
CA MET A 246 30.65 12.25 -3.11
C MET A 246 31.81 11.31 -2.78
N ASP A 247 31.56 9.99 -2.74
CA ASP A 247 32.60 9.00 -2.47
C ASP A 247 33.69 8.98 -3.57
N PHE A 248 33.32 9.23 -4.83
CA PHE A 248 34.29 9.41 -5.91
C PHE A 248 35.18 10.63 -5.67
N LEU A 249 34.60 11.78 -5.32
CA LEU A 249 35.35 13.02 -5.08
C LEU A 249 36.28 12.90 -3.86
N ILE A 250 35.83 12.25 -2.78
CA ILE A 250 36.67 12.00 -1.59
C ILE A 250 37.92 11.19 -1.97
N LYS A 251 37.75 10.17 -2.82
CA LYS A 251 38.87 9.37 -3.32
C LYS A 251 39.81 10.21 -4.20
N GLU A 252 39.26 11.02 -5.10
CA GLU A 252 40.04 11.90 -5.97
C GLU A 252 40.89 12.90 -5.17
N ASP A 253 40.30 13.56 -4.16
CA ASP A 253 40.99 14.55 -3.34
C ASP A 253 42.09 13.91 -2.48
N SER A 254 41.84 12.72 -1.92
CA SER A 254 42.85 11.94 -1.19
C SER A 254 44.04 11.52 -2.06
N SER A 255 43.81 11.23 -3.34
CA SER A 255 44.86 10.86 -4.30
C SER A 255 45.67 12.06 -4.81
N THR A 256 45.07 13.25 -4.80
CA THR A 256 45.73 14.51 -5.19
C THR A 256 46.64 15.02 -4.07
N CYS A 257 46.24 14.85 -2.81
CA CYS A 257 47.10 15.12 -1.64
C CYS A 257 48.35 14.21 -1.56
N GLN A 258 48.28 12.96 -2.04
CA GLN A 258 49.44 12.07 -2.10
C GLN A 258 50.46 12.50 -3.17
N ARG A 259 50.02 13.12 -4.27
CA ARG A 259 50.91 13.57 -5.36
C ARG A 259 51.74 14.81 -5.03
N LEU A 260 51.38 15.56 -3.99
CA LEU A 260 52.12 16.73 -3.51
C LEU A 260 53.21 16.39 -2.48
N ASN A 261 53.29 15.13 -2.02
CA ASN A 261 54.41 14.64 -1.21
C ASN A 261 55.55 14.13 -2.11
N ILE A 262 56.16 15.00 -2.90
CA ILE A 262 57.49 14.75 -3.47
C ILE A 262 58.48 14.96 -2.33
N PRO A 263 59.33 13.99 -1.95
CA PRO A 263 60.41 14.25 -1.02
C PRO A 263 61.27 15.36 -1.60
N GLU A 264 61.43 16.46 -0.86
CA GLU A 264 62.33 17.55 -1.19
C GLU A 264 63.70 16.94 -1.55
N LEU A 265 64.02 16.92 -2.84
CA LEU A 265 65.27 16.35 -3.34
C LEU A 265 66.35 17.33 -2.89
N ARG A 266 66.97 17.05 -1.75
CA ARG A 266 68.18 17.77 -1.32
C ARG A 266 69.22 17.51 -2.38
N VAL A 267 69.46 18.53 -3.22
CA VAL A 267 70.61 18.56 -4.12
C VAL A 267 71.83 18.52 -3.22
N ALA A 268 72.44 17.35 -3.10
CA ALA A 268 73.79 17.25 -2.58
C ALA A 268 74.69 17.96 -3.59
N GLU A 269 75.36 19.03 -3.15
CA GLU A 269 76.48 19.62 -3.86
C GLU A 269 77.62 18.61 -3.88
N GLU A 270 77.55 17.62 -4.78
CA GLU A 270 78.74 16.88 -5.18
C GLU A 270 79.28 17.47 -6.48
N ASN A 271 80.55 17.84 -6.40
CA ASN A 271 81.33 18.52 -7.41
C ASN A 271 81.18 17.86 -8.79
N PHE A 272 80.53 18.57 -9.72
CA PHE A 272 80.55 18.21 -11.13
C PHE A 272 81.99 18.37 -11.66
N PRO A 273 82.60 17.33 -12.26
CA PRO A 273 83.88 17.47 -12.92
C PRO A 273 83.73 18.43 -14.10
N THR A 274 84.53 19.49 -14.08
CA THR A 274 84.62 20.48 -15.15
C THR A 274 85.49 19.89 -16.26
N ASP A 275 84.88 19.09 -17.15
CA ASP A 275 85.57 18.66 -18.37
C ASP A 275 85.54 19.78 -19.41
N ASP A 276 86.74 20.08 -19.92
CA ASP A 276 87.03 21.18 -20.83
C ASP A 276 86.13 21.19 -22.07
N TYR A 277 85.35 22.25 -22.17
CA TYR A 277 84.50 22.58 -23.29
C TYR A 277 85.36 22.86 -24.55
N SER A 278 85.26 21.99 -25.55
CA SER A 278 85.75 22.26 -26.92
C SER A 278 84.57 22.56 -27.84
N PRO A 279 84.34 23.83 -28.25
CA PRO A 279 83.24 24.17 -29.15
C PRO A 279 83.48 23.61 -30.56
N ALA A 280 82.55 22.78 -31.04
CA ALA A 280 82.55 22.33 -32.44
C ALA A 280 82.23 23.51 -33.37
N ILE A 281 83.18 23.84 -34.25
CA ILE A 281 83.05 24.85 -35.29
C ILE A 281 82.19 24.28 -36.43
N TRP A 282 80.94 24.71 -36.54
CA TRP A 282 80.07 24.37 -37.66
C TRP A 282 80.36 25.29 -38.85
N ARG A 283 80.96 24.74 -39.92
CA ARG A 283 81.07 25.44 -41.21
C ARG A 283 79.72 25.39 -41.93
N ASN A 284 79.20 26.56 -42.30
CA ASN A 284 78.02 26.71 -43.14
C ASN A 284 78.26 26.08 -44.52
N GLY A 285 77.58 24.96 -44.78
CA GLY A 285 77.48 24.31 -46.08
C GLY A 285 76.04 24.30 -46.54
N LEU A 286 75.78 24.98 -47.66
CA LEU A 286 74.50 25.05 -48.34
C LEU A 286 74.03 23.68 -48.83
N LEU A 287 72.70 23.50 -48.85
CA LEU A 287 71.91 22.45 -49.50
C LEU A 287 71.88 21.08 -48.80
N SER A 288 70.75 20.75 -48.17
CA SER A 288 69.82 19.74 -48.70
C SER A 288 68.74 19.29 -47.69
N ASN A 289 67.51 19.23 -48.22
CA ASN A 289 66.42 18.27 -47.94
C ASN A 289 65.53 18.39 -46.68
N SER A 290 64.30 18.87 -46.94
CA SER A 290 63.04 18.11 -46.79
C SER A 290 62.90 17.16 -45.60
N LEU A 291 61.98 17.50 -44.68
CA LEU A 291 61.04 16.57 -44.06
C LEU A 291 59.68 17.29 -43.83
N ARG A 292 58.58 16.66 -44.27
CA ARG A 292 57.21 17.21 -44.33
C ARG A 292 56.53 17.27 -42.94
N PRO A 293 55.54 18.14 -42.72
CA PRO A 293 54.60 18.03 -41.60
C PRO A 293 53.61 16.88 -41.80
N ALA A 294 53.40 16.06 -40.76
CA ALA A 294 52.33 15.06 -40.71
C ALA A 294 50.96 15.72 -40.43
N ALA A 295 49.92 15.10 -40.99
CA ALA A 295 48.56 15.63 -41.09
C ALA A 295 47.74 15.51 -39.80
N SER A 296 46.93 16.54 -39.55
CA SER A 296 45.82 16.57 -38.60
C SER A 296 44.66 15.70 -39.09
N ILE A 297 44.17 14.78 -38.25
CA ILE A 297 42.96 13.98 -38.54
C ILE A 297 41.80 14.46 -37.67
N LYS A 298 40.73 14.75 -38.41
CA LYS A 298 39.45 15.37 -38.09
C LYS A 298 38.58 14.58 -37.10
N SER A 299 37.82 15.38 -36.33
CA SER A 299 36.56 15.06 -35.65
C SER A 299 35.55 14.34 -36.55
N LYS A 300 34.92 13.26 -36.02
CA LYS A 300 33.69 12.68 -36.56
C LYS A 300 32.53 13.03 -35.62
N LYS A 301 31.62 13.88 -36.11
CA LYS A 301 30.24 13.99 -35.61
C LYS A 301 29.49 12.70 -35.95
N GLN A 302 28.82 12.11 -34.97
CA GLN A 302 27.86 11.03 -35.17
C GLN A 302 26.45 11.60 -35.10
N GLN A 303 25.72 11.37 -36.18
CA GLN A 303 24.36 11.80 -36.46
C GLN A 303 23.45 10.62 -36.11
N ILE A 304 22.61 10.77 -35.09
CA ILE A 304 21.64 9.73 -34.69
C ILE A 304 20.32 9.99 -35.43
N ILE A 305 19.84 8.91 -36.03
CA ILE A 305 18.67 8.79 -36.89
C ILE A 305 17.40 8.87 -36.04
N SER A 306 16.47 9.72 -36.48
CA SER A 306 15.10 9.82 -35.98
C SER A 306 14.29 8.62 -36.48
N SER A 307 13.73 7.84 -35.55
CA SER A 307 12.67 6.87 -35.80
C SER A 307 11.41 7.33 -35.07
N GLY A 308 10.39 7.69 -35.85
CA GLY A 308 9.10 8.15 -35.36
C GLY A 308 8.27 7.06 -34.68
N PHE A 309 7.54 7.47 -33.65
CA PHE A 309 6.43 6.71 -33.08
C PHE A 309 5.14 7.49 -33.33
N PHE A 310 4.23 6.86 -34.07
CA PHE A 310 2.83 7.25 -34.21
C PHE A 310 2.09 6.87 -32.92
N PHE A 311 1.38 7.83 -32.33
CA PHE A 311 0.29 7.60 -31.38
C PHE A 311 -1.02 7.66 -32.16
N THR A 312 -1.81 6.60 -32.11
CA THR A 312 -3.24 6.63 -32.49
C THR A 312 -4.07 6.31 -31.26
N SER A 313 -4.93 7.26 -30.90
CA SER A 313 -6.01 7.09 -29.93
C SER A 313 -7.03 6.05 -30.39
N PHE A 314 -7.48 5.21 -29.46
CA PHE A 314 -8.87 4.79 -29.29
C PHE A 314 -9.10 4.38 -27.84
#